data_AF-A7AMY1-F1
#
_entry.id   AF-A7AMY1-F1
#
_cell.length_a   1.000
_cell.length_b   1.000
_cell.length_c   1.000
_cell.angle_alpha   90.00
_cell.angle_beta   90.00
_cell.angle_gamma   90.00
#
_symmetry.space_group_name_H-M   'P 1'
#
loop_
_entity.id
_entity.type
_entity.pdbx_description
1 polymer ?
#
loop_
_entity_poly.entity_id
_entity_poly.type
_entity_poly.pdbx_seq_one_letter_code
_entity_poly.pdbx_strand_id
1 'polypeptide(L)'
;MKISVISVLSLVPAFYQHANALGSGLRSLSNGLKDDIDKIYIDAYDVLDPDAVQPRWNKTAQALQKALRINYPRMLSSQLFVKPKYEIQLHRFTQVHRKKKESRYQKYTEHDPSFLGHDVATKQDNIDTFNNTVTRLSQFLLNFENNQYFGEIEVGTPPEKFVVVFDTGSSQLWIPSKECSSTGCSTHRKFDAKGSSTYKKAPLDAANAYIQYGTGECVLALGSDTVKIGPLEVKNQSIGLATYESDHPFGDLPFDGLVGLGFPDKMYKDTDGMLPLLDNIMQQKLLNRNLVAFYMSKDKTQPGSMSFGSIDPRYVLPGHSPWWFPVVATDFWEIAMEAILIDGKPMKLENKYNAAIDTGSSLISGPSEVVGPLLDRLALSPDCSNLNQLPTISFVFVDMNGRKIKFDMSPDDYVERIEYDDSEFIATKNEPNNDATEQNKNAEIKATENTQCVIGIMTMDVPKPKGPLFVMGVNFINRYMAIFDRDAMAVGLVPSAHKVDEREEQRKLEEEFNIIEGMAM
;
A
#
# COMPACT_ATOMS: atom_id res chain seq x y z
N MET A 1 13.26 -2.63 28.58
CA MET A 1 13.83 -1.85 27.46
C MET A 1 14.97 -2.68 26.88
N LYS A 2 14.74 -3.41 25.79
CA LYS A 2 15.76 -4.14 25.01
C LYS A 2 15.57 -3.65 23.58
N ILE A 3 16.50 -2.81 23.10
CA ILE A 3 16.50 -2.30 21.73
C ILE A 3 17.00 -3.45 20.84
N SER A 4 16.20 -3.82 19.84
CA SER A 4 16.46 -4.98 19.00
C SER A 4 17.60 -4.69 18.03
N VAL A 5 18.73 -5.35 18.23
CA VAL A 5 20.00 -5.31 17.46
C VAL A 5 19.86 -5.93 16.04
N ILE A 6 18.63 -6.19 15.58
CA ILE A 6 18.35 -7.13 14.48
C ILE A 6 18.54 -6.53 13.07
N SER A 7 18.39 -5.20 12.89
CA SER A 7 18.32 -4.60 11.54
C SER A 7 19.65 -4.49 10.77
N VAL A 8 20.80 -4.58 11.44
CA VAL A 8 22.12 -4.65 10.75
C VAL A 8 22.64 -6.07 10.67
N LEU A 9 22.27 -6.95 11.60
CA LEU A 9 22.64 -8.36 11.57
C LEU A 9 22.01 -9.12 10.38
N SER A 10 20.91 -8.63 9.80
CA SER A 10 20.29 -9.17 8.59
C SER A 10 21.05 -8.83 7.29
N LEU A 11 21.84 -7.76 7.26
CA LEU A 11 22.64 -7.34 6.09
C LEU A 11 24.01 -8.03 6.02
N VAL A 12 24.52 -8.51 7.15
CA VAL A 12 25.86 -9.14 7.25
C VAL A 12 25.97 -10.47 6.46
N PRO A 13 24.98 -11.38 6.47
CA PRO A 13 25.05 -12.63 5.69
C PRO A 13 25.05 -12.39 4.18
N ALA A 14 24.26 -11.43 3.69
CA ALA A 14 24.18 -11.07 2.26
C ALA A 14 25.51 -10.47 1.76
N PHE A 15 26.18 -9.69 2.59
CA PHE A 15 27.50 -9.13 2.31
C PHE A 15 28.61 -10.19 2.34
N TYR A 16 28.57 -11.12 3.30
CA TYR A 16 29.55 -12.19 3.44
C TYR A 16 29.49 -13.23 2.30
N GLN A 17 28.29 -13.51 1.78
CA GLN A 17 28.16 -14.40 0.62
C GLN A 17 28.74 -13.80 -0.67
N HIS A 18 28.71 -12.47 -0.82
CA HIS A 18 29.24 -11.79 -2.02
C HIS A 18 30.73 -11.40 -1.92
N ALA A 19 31.26 -11.11 -0.72
CA ALA A 19 32.66 -10.69 -0.54
C ALA A 19 33.69 -11.80 -0.80
N ASN A 20 33.29 -13.08 -0.69
CA ASN A 20 34.18 -14.22 -0.97
C ASN A 20 34.48 -14.43 -2.47
N ALA A 21 33.77 -13.74 -3.37
CA ALA A 21 33.91 -13.90 -4.82
C ALA A 21 34.90 -12.92 -5.48
N LEU A 22 35.41 -11.90 -4.78
CA LEU A 22 36.18 -10.82 -5.39
C LEU A 22 37.40 -10.40 -4.55
N GLY A 23 38.59 -10.90 -4.92
CA GLY A 23 39.91 -10.27 -4.73
C GLY A 23 40.39 -9.83 -3.32
N SER A 24 41.70 -9.88 -3.08
CA SER A 24 42.34 -9.58 -1.79
C SER A 24 42.11 -8.14 -1.26
N GLY A 25 41.76 -7.17 -2.10
CA GLY A 25 41.53 -5.77 -1.71
C GLY A 25 40.22 -5.52 -0.95
N LEU A 26 39.15 -6.29 -1.21
CA LEU A 26 37.87 -6.15 -0.52
C LEU A 26 37.87 -6.79 0.88
N ARG A 27 38.80 -7.73 1.15
CA ARG A 27 38.96 -8.33 2.49
C ARG A 27 39.47 -7.33 3.52
N SER A 28 40.34 -6.40 3.14
CA SER A 28 40.83 -5.38 4.10
C SER A 28 39.74 -4.35 4.43
N LEU A 29 38.87 -4.02 3.46
CA LEU A 29 37.67 -3.22 3.68
C LEU A 29 36.65 -3.96 4.56
N SER A 30 36.47 -5.26 4.37
CA SER A 30 35.59 -6.09 5.22
C SER A 30 36.09 -6.18 6.66
N ASN A 31 37.41 -6.27 6.85
CA ASN A 31 38.02 -6.32 8.18
C ASN A 31 37.96 -4.96 8.88
N GLY A 32 38.19 -3.86 8.16
CA GLY A 32 38.02 -2.50 8.70
C GLY A 32 36.58 -2.20 9.08
N LEU A 33 35.61 -2.65 8.26
CA LEU A 33 34.18 -2.52 8.56
C LEU A 33 33.77 -3.38 9.76
N LYS A 34 34.36 -4.58 9.89
CA LYS A 34 34.16 -5.45 11.05
C LYS A 34 34.70 -4.82 12.33
N ASP A 35 35.90 -4.24 12.30
CA ASP A 35 36.49 -3.56 13.45
C ASP A 35 35.65 -2.33 13.88
N ASP A 36 35.04 -1.62 12.94
CA ASP A 36 34.15 -0.50 13.23
C ASP A 36 32.77 -0.94 13.75
N ILE A 37 32.24 -2.07 13.24
CA ILE A 37 31.01 -2.70 13.76
C ILE A 37 31.24 -3.28 15.16
N ASP A 38 32.39 -3.92 15.41
CA ASP A 38 32.74 -4.51 16.71
C ASP A 38 32.93 -3.42 17.78
N LYS A 39 33.45 -2.24 17.42
CA LYS A 39 33.47 -1.06 18.32
C LYS A 39 32.06 -0.57 18.68
N ILE A 40 31.14 -0.53 17.71
CA ILE A 40 29.73 -0.19 17.95
C ILE A 40 29.05 -1.24 18.84
N TYR A 41 29.41 -2.52 18.68
CA TYR A 41 28.89 -3.63 19.47
C TYR A 41 29.35 -3.57 20.94
N ILE A 42 30.57 -3.09 21.19
CA ILE A 42 31.12 -2.91 22.55
C ILE A 42 30.48 -1.70 23.24
N ASP A 43 30.25 -0.59 22.53
CA ASP A 43 29.62 0.61 23.10
C ASP A 43 28.11 0.46 23.36
N ALA A 44 27.40 -0.43 22.64
CA ALA A 44 25.95 -0.62 22.80
C ALA A 44 25.53 -1.39 24.07
N TYR A 45 26.49 -2.00 24.78
CA TYR A 45 26.23 -2.68 26.06
C TYR A 45 26.42 -1.77 27.28
N ASP A 46 27.03 -0.60 27.11
CA ASP A 46 27.03 0.45 28.12
C ASP A 46 25.97 1.49 27.77
N VAL A 47 25.22 1.89 28.79
CA VAL A 47 24.05 2.78 28.69
C VAL A 47 24.45 4.09 28.02
N LEU A 48 24.12 4.27 26.74
CA LEU A 48 24.39 5.49 26.00
C LEU A 48 23.11 6.22 25.57
N ASP A 49 23.19 7.53 25.79
CA ASP A 49 22.24 8.58 25.43
C ASP A 49 21.82 8.49 23.95
N PRO A 50 20.51 8.32 23.65
CA PRO A 50 19.99 8.26 22.29
C PRO A 50 20.43 9.44 21.39
N ASP A 51 20.62 10.62 21.98
CA ASP A 51 20.99 11.83 21.25
C ASP A 51 22.44 11.81 20.72
N ALA A 52 23.31 10.99 21.32
CA ALA A 52 24.70 10.81 20.89
C ALA A 52 24.86 9.73 19.79
N VAL A 53 23.94 8.77 19.73
CA VAL A 53 24.00 7.62 18.81
C VAL A 53 23.39 7.93 17.44
N GLN A 54 22.27 8.66 17.43
CA GLN A 54 21.53 9.04 16.20
C GLN A 54 22.43 9.71 15.13
N PRO A 55 23.30 10.69 15.47
CA PRO A 55 24.11 11.39 14.47
C PRO A 55 25.24 10.52 13.90
N ARG A 56 25.84 9.64 14.70
CA ARG A 56 26.90 8.71 14.27
C ARG A 56 26.33 7.61 13.39
N TRP A 57 25.16 7.06 13.75
CA TRP A 57 24.42 6.10 12.93
C TRP A 57 24.10 6.65 11.54
N ASN A 58 23.52 7.85 11.48
CA ASN A 58 23.20 8.51 10.21
C ASN A 58 24.44 8.72 9.34
N LYS A 59 25.58 9.06 9.94
CA LYS A 59 26.84 9.26 9.22
C LYS A 59 27.41 7.95 8.66
N THR A 60 27.31 6.84 9.39
CA THR A 60 27.77 5.51 8.94
C THR A 60 26.84 4.92 7.88
N ALA A 61 25.53 5.07 8.05
CA ALA A 61 24.54 4.66 7.04
C ALA A 61 24.72 5.45 5.73
N GLN A 62 24.92 6.77 5.81
CA GLN A 62 25.22 7.61 4.64
C GLN A 62 26.57 7.25 4.00
N ALA A 63 27.59 6.89 4.80
CA ALA A 63 28.88 6.44 4.28
C ALA A 63 28.77 5.08 3.57
N LEU A 64 27.99 4.13 4.11
CA LEU A 64 27.68 2.85 3.46
C LEU A 64 26.88 3.06 2.17
N GLN A 65 25.86 3.91 2.20
CA GLN A 65 25.03 4.26 1.05
C GLN A 65 25.87 4.84 -0.08
N LYS A 66 26.79 5.76 0.25
CA LYS A 66 27.73 6.36 -0.70
C LYS A 66 28.79 5.37 -1.20
N ALA A 67 29.24 4.45 -0.35
CA ALA A 67 30.22 3.43 -0.71
C ALA A 67 29.65 2.30 -1.58
N LEU A 68 28.36 1.97 -1.41
CA LEU A 68 27.70 0.83 -2.08
C LEU A 68 26.88 1.22 -3.33
N ARG A 69 26.71 2.51 -3.63
CA ARG A 69 25.85 3.01 -4.73
C ARG A 69 24.41 2.45 -4.66
N ILE A 70 23.94 2.07 -3.46
CA ILE A 70 22.58 1.57 -3.24
C ILE A 70 21.64 2.78 -3.15
N ASN A 71 20.71 2.86 -4.09
CA ASN A 71 19.76 3.97 -4.20
C ASN A 71 18.40 3.55 -3.67
N TYR A 72 17.83 4.39 -2.80
CA TYR A 72 16.48 4.22 -2.27
C TYR A 72 15.49 4.95 -3.20
N PRO A 73 14.54 4.27 -3.84
CA PRO A 73 13.47 4.91 -4.59
C PRO A 73 12.55 5.74 -3.68
N ARG A 74 11.87 6.74 -4.26
CA ARG A 74 10.81 7.50 -3.58
C ARG A 74 9.61 6.62 -3.29
N MET A 75 9.29 6.47 -2.01
CA MET A 75 8.08 5.81 -1.54
C MET A 75 7.48 6.59 -0.37
N LEU A 76 6.22 7.00 -0.49
CA LEU A 76 5.30 7.11 0.62
C LEU A 76 4.57 5.79 0.68
N SER A 77 5.16 4.81 1.34
CA SER A 77 4.31 3.85 2.00
C SER A 77 5.09 3.14 3.09
N SER A 78 4.64 3.43 4.30
CA SER A 78 5.07 2.75 5.49
C SER A 78 3.90 2.68 6.44
N GLN A 79 2.89 1.88 6.10
CA GLN A 79 2.17 1.23 7.18
C GLN A 79 3.07 0.12 7.71
N LEU A 80 4.02 0.54 8.55
CA LEU A 80 4.60 -0.20 9.69
C LEU A 80 5.91 0.43 10.26
N PHE A 81 6.41 1.59 9.82
CA PHE A 81 7.65 2.15 10.44
C PHE A 81 7.35 3.13 11.59
N VAL A 82 7.94 2.77 12.73
CA VAL A 82 8.00 3.43 14.05
C VAL A 82 6.78 3.18 14.95
N LYS A 83 7.02 2.46 16.07
CA LYS A 83 6.05 2.23 17.15
C LYS A 83 5.63 3.59 17.74
N PRO A 84 4.41 4.10 17.48
CA PRO A 84 3.95 5.33 18.10
C PRO A 84 3.67 5.06 19.58
N LYS A 85 3.63 6.13 20.38
CA LYS A 85 3.17 6.07 21.79
C LYS A 85 1.74 5.53 21.91
N TYR A 86 0.96 5.65 20.83
CA TYR A 86 -0.39 5.12 20.66
C TYR A 86 -0.31 3.99 19.63
N GLU A 87 -0.26 2.74 20.11
CA GLU A 87 -0.19 1.54 19.28
C GLU A 87 -1.56 1.33 18.61
N ILE A 88 -1.68 1.60 17.30
CA ILE A 88 -2.73 0.97 16.51
C ILE A 88 -2.23 -0.44 16.25
N GLN A 89 -2.80 -1.43 16.95
CA GLN A 89 -2.63 -2.82 16.54
C GLN A 89 -3.39 -3.01 15.24
N LEU A 90 -2.77 -2.66 14.11
CA LEU A 90 -3.10 -3.33 12.86
C LEU A 90 -2.88 -4.81 13.15
N HIS A 91 -3.97 -5.57 13.21
CA HIS A 91 -3.91 -6.98 13.57
C HIS A 91 -2.83 -7.64 12.72
N ARG A 92 -2.04 -8.53 13.36
CA ARG A 92 -1.13 -9.40 12.63
C ARG A 92 -1.92 -9.99 11.47
N PHE A 93 -1.42 -9.84 10.25
CA PHE A 93 -1.76 -10.75 9.16
C PHE A 93 -1.17 -12.12 9.55
N THR A 94 -1.74 -12.77 10.56
CA THR A 94 -1.29 -14.07 11.03
C THR A 94 -1.68 -15.07 9.97
N GLN A 95 -0.67 -15.70 9.38
CA GLN A 95 -0.78 -16.98 8.72
C GLN A 95 -1.48 -18.00 9.64
N VAL A 96 -2.80 -18.08 9.56
CA VAL A 96 -3.55 -19.28 9.87
C VAL A 96 -3.95 -19.79 8.49
N HIS A 97 -3.25 -20.73 7.85
CA HIS A 97 -3.40 -22.16 8.12
C HIS A 97 -2.32 -22.98 7.38
N ARG A 98 -1.15 -23.21 8.00
CA ARG A 98 -0.12 -24.13 7.45
C ARG A 98 -0.39 -25.62 7.74
N LYS A 99 -1.58 -26.01 8.23
CA LYS A 99 -1.89 -27.41 8.57
C LYS A 99 -3.36 -27.77 8.37
N LYS A 100 -3.80 -27.90 7.11
CA LYS A 100 -4.90 -28.81 6.72
C LYS A 100 -4.96 -29.05 5.20
N LYS A 101 -3.80 -29.10 4.56
CA LYS A 101 -3.69 -29.56 3.18
C LYS A 101 -3.55 -31.08 3.21
N GLU A 102 -4.69 -31.78 3.22
CA GLU A 102 -4.91 -33.22 2.89
C GLU A 102 -6.21 -33.70 3.56
N SER A 103 -7.35 -33.60 2.86
CA SER A 103 -8.53 -34.51 3.01
C SER A 103 -9.81 -34.06 2.29
N ARG A 104 -9.90 -32.85 1.72
CA ARG A 104 -11.05 -32.46 0.87
C ARG A 104 -10.67 -32.39 -0.60
N TYR A 105 -10.33 -33.53 -1.17
CA TYR A 105 -10.11 -33.70 -2.60
C TYR A 105 -10.86 -34.94 -3.08
N GLN A 106 -12.21 -34.93 -3.00
CA GLN A 106 -13.05 -35.98 -3.61
C GLN A 106 -14.58 -35.72 -3.58
N LYS A 107 -15.07 -34.50 -3.87
CA LYS A 107 -16.53 -34.35 -4.01
C LYS A 107 -17.12 -33.31 -4.97
N TYR A 108 -16.33 -32.70 -5.85
CA TYR A 108 -16.89 -31.91 -6.95
C TYR A 108 -16.14 -32.18 -8.25
N THR A 109 -16.41 -33.35 -8.80
CA THR A 109 -16.23 -33.64 -10.23
C THR A 109 -17.54 -34.24 -10.69
N GLU A 110 -18.37 -33.46 -11.36
CA GLU A 110 -19.31 -33.92 -12.41
C GLU A 110 -20.15 -32.74 -12.95
N HIS A 111 -19.99 -32.48 -14.27
CA HIS A 111 -20.87 -31.74 -15.21
C HIS A 111 -20.84 -30.19 -15.08
N ASP A 112 -20.43 -29.36 -16.06
CA ASP A 112 -20.85 -29.25 -17.47
C ASP A 112 -19.85 -28.34 -18.26
N PRO A 113 -19.34 -28.74 -19.44
CA PRO A 113 -18.38 -27.97 -20.24
C PRO A 113 -19.06 -27.04 -21.27
N SER A 114 -19.86 -26.08 -20.82
CA SER A 114 -20.37 -25.02 -21.70
C SER A 114 -20.49 -23.69 -20.94
N PHE A 115 -19.52 -22.79 -21.12
CA PHE A 115 -19.70 -21.32 -21.19
C PHE A 115 -18.34 -20.63 -21.45
N LEU A 116 -17.72 -20.96 -22.59
CA LEU A 116 -16.79 -20.05 -23.25
C LEU A 116 -17.63 -19.26 -24.25
N GLY A 117 -17.96 -18.02 -23.90
CA GLY A 117 -18.79 -17.16 -24.73
C GLY A 117 -18.62 -15.70 -24.34
N HIS A 118 -18.03 -14.94 -25.25
CA HIS A 118 -18.07 -13.49 -25.27
C HIS A 118 -19.51 -12.97 -25.15
N ASP A 119 -19.77 -12.08 -24.20
CA ASP A 119 -20.90 -11.14 -24.21
C ASP A 119 -20.28 -9.74 -24.16
N VAL A 120 -20.08 -9.01 -25.27
CA VAL A 120 -21.09 -8.36 -26.13
C VAL A 120 -22.30 -7.88 -25.34
N ALA A 121 -22.18 -6.61 -24.93
CA ALA A 121 -23.24 -5.79 -24.38
C ALA A 121 -24.56 -5.94 -25.16
N THR A 122 -25.61 -6.41 -24.49
CA THR A 122 -26.99 -5.99 -24.78
C THR A 122 -27.84 -6.04 -23.51
N LYS A 123 -28.13 -4.87 -22.93
CA LYS A 123 -29.48 -4.53 -22.42
C LYS A 123 -29.57 -3.03 -22.12
N GLN A 124 -30.19 -2.36 -23.10
CA GLN A 124 -31.00 -1.15 -23.06
C GLN A 124 -31.20 -0.48 -21.69
N ASP A 125 -30.52 0.65 -21.47
CA ASP A 125 -31.09 1.80 -20.78
C ASP A 125 -31.00 3.00 -21.74
N ASN A 126 -32.15 3.61 -22.01
CA ASN A 126 -32.27 4.78 -22.89
C ASN A 126 -31.65 6.00 -22.22
N ILE A 127 -30.39 6.30 -22.56
CA ILE A 127 -29.77 7.63 -22.42
C ILE A 127 -29.08 7.95 -23.74
N ASP A 128 -29.26 9.17 -24.20
CA ASP A 128 -28.98 9.68 -25.54
C ASP A 128 -27.72 9.14 -26.24
N THR A 129 -27.93 8.79 -27.50
CA THR A 129 -26.92 8.37 -28.48
C THR A 129 -25.82 9.41 -28.66
N PHE A 130 -24.63 9.11 -28.14
CA PHE A 130 -23.36 9.56 -28.71
C PHE A 130 -22.56 8.34 -29.18
N ASN A 131 -22.46 8.21 -30.50
CA ASN A 131 -21.62 7.23 -31.19
C ASN A 131 -20.14 7.40 -30.78
N ASN A 132 -19.66 6.51 -29.92
CA ASN A 132 -18.36 5.85 -29.98
C ASN A 132 -18.30 4.90 -28.79
N THR A 133 -18.20 3.59 -29.04
CA THR A 133 -17.82 2.59 -28.04
C THR A 133 -16.39 2.90 -27.62
N VAL A 134 -16.22 3.87 -26.73
CA VAL A 134 -14.97 4.05 -25.97
C VAL A 134 -14.93 2.86 -25.04
N THR A 135 -14.22 1.81 -25.43
CA THR A 135 -13.79 0.77 -24.49
C THR A 135 -13.08 1.50 -23.36
N ARG A 136 -13.72 1.62 -22.19
CA ARG A 136 -13.10 2.25 -21.03
C ARG A 136 -11.89 1.42 -20.66
N LEU A 137 -10.73 2.06 -20.59
CA LEU A 137 -9.51 1.44 -20.06
C LEU A 137 -9.62 1.41 -18.55
N SER A 138 -10.46 0.51 -18.04
CA SER A 138 -10.75 0.36 -16.61
C SER A 138 -10.63 -1.08 -16.18
N GLN A 139 -10.32 -1.27 -14.90
CA GLN A 139 -10.42 -2.56 -14.23
C GLN A 139 -11.04 -2.39 -12.85
N PHE A 140 -11.66 -3.47 -12.37
CA PHE A 140 -12.03 -3.57 -10.97
C PHE A 140 -10.80 -3.82 -10.11
N LEU A 141 -10.88 -3.40 -8.86
CA LEU A 141 -9.86 -3.64 -7.87
C LEU A 141 -10.49 -4.50 -6.78
N LEU A 142 -9.84 -5.60 -6.43
CA LEU A 142 -10.28 -6.38 -5.28
C LEU A 142 -10.20 -5.51 -4.04
N ASN A 143 -11.32 -5.36 -3.34
CA ASN A 143 -11.35 -4.68 -2.06
C ASN A 143 -10.90 -5.65 -0.96
N PHE A 144 -9.81 -5.33 -0.29
CA PHE A 144 -9.30 -6.10 0.84
C PHE A 144 -9.53 -5.32 2.14
N GLU A 145 -10.63 -5.65 2.81
CA GLU A 145 -11.02 -5.09 4.11
C GLU A 145 -11.08 -3.56 4.16
N ASN A 146 -11.43 -2.90 3.04
CA ASN A 146 -11.39 -1.44 2.88
C ASN A 146 -10.02 -0.80 3.15
N ASN A 147 -8.96 -1.58 3.33
CA ASN A 147 -7.62 -1.13 3.70
C ASN A 147 -6.70 -1.07 2.50
N GLN A 148 -6.82 -2.03 1.59
CA GLN A 148 -6.01 -2.10 0.38
C GLN A 148 -6.83 -2.57 -0.81
N TYR A 149 -6.39 -2.18 -2.00
CA TYR A 149 -7.06 -2.47 -3.25
C TYR A 149 -6.06 -2.99 -4.27
N PHE A 150 -6.36 -4.15 -4.86
CA PHE A 150 -5.45 -4.83 -5.77
C PHE A 150 -6.04 -4.94 -7.15
N GLY A 151 -5.23 -4.74 -8.18
CA GLY A 151 -5.62 -5.04 -9.55
C GLY A 151 -4.64 -5.99 -10.20
N GLU A 152 -4.92 -6.33 -11.45
CA GLU A 152 -4.08 -7.20 -12.25
C GLU A 152 -3.24 -6.40 -13.26
N ILE A 153 -2.01 -6.87 -13.46
CA ILE A 153 -1.18 -6.54 -14.61
C ILE A 153 -0.65 -7.81 -15.26
N GLU A 154 -0.28 -7.72 -16.52
CA GLU A 154 0.51 -8.76 -17.18
C GLU A 154 1.90 -8.21 -17.55
N VAL A 155 2.94 -9.02 -17.39
CA VAL A 155 4.33 -8.63 -17.70
C VAL A 155 4.99 -9.67 -18.60
N GLY A 156 5.72 -9.22 -19.60
CA GLY A 156 6.52 -10.07 -20.48
C GLY A 156 5.83 -10.54 -21.76
N THR A 157 6.59 -11.28 -22.58
CA THR A 157 6.10 -11.93 -23.81
C THR A 157 6.60 -13.39 -23.87
N PRO A 158 5.74 -14.41 -23.63
CA PRO A 158 4.30 -14.30 -23.39
C PRO A 158 3.96 -13.60 -22.06
N PRO A 159 2.76 -13.01 -21.93
CA PRO A 159 2.34 -12.31 -20.71
C PRO A 159 2.19 -13.26 -19.52
N GLU A 160 2.76 -12.89 -18.37
CA GLU A 160 2.56 -13.51 -17.07
C GLU A 160 1.75 -12.55 -16.17
N LYS A 161 0.69 -13.05 -15.52
CA LYS A 161 -0.20 -12.25 -14.66
C LYS A 161 0.41 -12.01 -13.28
N PHE A 162 0.26 -10.81 -12.73
CA PHE A 162 0.61 -10.43 -11.36
C PHE A 162 -0.51 -9.59 -10.73
N VAL A 163 -0.73 -9.78 -9.43
CA VAL A 163 -1.65 -8.96 -8.63
C VAL A 163 -0.83 -7.92 -7.90
N VAL A 164 -1.25 -6.67 -8.02
CA VAL A 164 -0.45 -5.53 -7.59
C VAL A 164 -1.30 -4.47 -6.92
N VAL A 165 -0.67 -3.74 -6.00
CA VAL A 165 -1.20 -2.45 -5.53
C VAL A 165 -0.84 -1.38 -6.55
N PHE A 166 -1.81 -0.60 -7.01
CA PHE A 166 -1.56 0.62 -7.77
C PHE A 166 -1.36 1.78 -6.80
N ASP A 167 -0.13 2.25 -6.68
CA ASP A 167 0.33 3.11 -5.59
C ASP A 167 0.73 4.50 -6.11
N THR A 168 0.00 5.54 -5.75
CA THR A 168 0.34 6.94 -6.08
C THR A 168 1.40 7.54 -5.15
N GLY A 169 1.73 6.89 -4.03
CA GLY A 169 2.79 7.24 -3.11
C GLY A 169 4.20 6.87 -3.58
N SER A 170 4.34 6.01 -4.59
CA SER A 170 5.64 5.63 -5.17
C SER A 170 5.67 5.68 -6.70
N SER A 171 6.85 5.52 -7.30
CA SER A 171 7.05 5.69 -8.75
C SER A 171 7.55 4.45 -9.48
N GLN A 172 7.88 3.38 -8.76
CA GLN A 172 8.50 2.18 -9.34
C GLN A 172 7.46 1.06 -9.47
N LEU A 173 7.47 0.39 -10.61
CA LEU A 173 6.84 -0.91 -10.75
C LEU A 173 7.83 -1.99 -10.31
N TRP A 174 7.43 -2.88 -9.42
CA TRP A 174 8.23 -4.06 -9.09
C TRP A 174 7.36 -5.29 -8.84
N ILE A 175 7.93 -6.45 -9.14
CA ILE A 175 7.32 -7.78 -8.98
C ILE A 175 8.40 -8.80 -8.55
N PRO A 176 8.03 -9.94 -7.96
CA PRO A 176 8.97 -10.95 -7.52
C PRO A 176 9.71 -11.60 -8.69
N SER A 177 11.01 -11.80 -8.55
CA SER A 177 11.83 -12.55 -9.52
C SER A 177 11.76 -14.04 -9.26
N LYS A 178 11.85 -14.87 -10.31
CA LYS A 178 12.10 -16.31 -10.16
C LYS A 178 13.42 -16.64 -9.46
N GLU A 179 14.35 -15.67 -9.42
CA GLU A 179 15.61 -15.76 -8.69
C GLU A 179 15.44 -15.47 -7.18
N CYS A 180 14.28 -14.96 -6.74
CA CYS A 180 14.00 -14.73 -5.33
C CYS A 180 13.74 -16.03 -4.58
N SER A 181 14.57 -16.30 -3.58
CA SER A 181 14.52 -17.50 -2.74
C SER A 181 14.21 -17.21 -1.27
N SER A 182 13.95 -15.95 -0.91
CA SER A 182 13.53 -15.58 0.44
C SER A 182 12.09 -16.04 0.72
N THR A 183 11.72 -16.06 1.99
CA THR A 183 10.38 -16.51 2.41
C THR A 183 9.28 -15.53 2.01
N GLY A 184 9.57 -14.22 1.98
CA GLY A 184 8.62 -13.17 1.59
C GLY A 184 8.01 -13.39 0.20
N CYS A 185 8.83 -13.77 -0.78
CA CYS A 185 8.37 -14.01 -2.15
C CYS A 185 7.87 -15.46 -2.39
N SER A 186 7.88 -16.34 -1.38
CA SER A 186 7.68 -17.79 -1.59
C SER A 186 6.26 -18.18 -1.98
N THR A 187 5.28 -17.40 -1.54
CA THR A 187 3.84 -17.58 -1.78
C THR A 187 3.34 -16.82 -3.02
N HIS A 188 4.16 -15.92 -3.54
CA HIS A 188 3.80 -15.05 -4.66
C HIS A 188 4.17 -15.65 -6.02
N ARG A 189 3.51 -15.15 -7.06
CA ARG A 189 3.92 -15.37 -8.44
C ARG A 189 5.27 -14.69 -8.69
N LYS A 190 6.10 -15.37 -9.48
CA LYS A 190 7.48 -14.94 -9.75
C LYS A 190 7.72 -14.85 -11.25
N PHE A 191 8.23 -13.71 -11.69
CA PHE A 191 8.51 -13.43 -13.08
C PHE A 191 9.75 -14.18 -13.57
N ASP A 192 9.63 -14.90 -14.70
CA ASP A 192 10.76 -15.54 -15.38
C ASP A 192 11.34 -14.62 -16.48
N ALA A 193 12.31 -13.79 -16.07
CA ALA A 193 13.02 -12.90 -17.00
C ALA A 193 13.68 -13.62 -18.19
N LYS A 194 14.00 -14.92 -18.09
CA LYS A 194 14.57 -15.70 -19.20
C LYS A 194 13.49 -16.22 -20.15
N GLY A 195 12.25 -16.32 -19.69
CA GLY A 195 11.09 -16.75 -20.46
C GLY A 195 10.48 -15.66 -21.33
N SER A 196 10.69 -14.38 -20.98
CA SER A 196 10.16 -13.25 -21.75
C SER A 196 11.08 -12.83 -22.90
N SER A 197 10.54 -12.85 -24.12
CA SER A 197 11.23 -12.41 -25.34
C SER A 197 11.40 -10.89 -25.45
N THR A 198 10.67 -10.11 -24.64
CA THR A 198 10.73 -8.64 -24.63
C THR A 198 11.50 -8.06 -23.44
N TYR A 199 11.93 -8.91 -22.50
CA TYR A 199 12.72 -8.48 -21.34
C TYR A 199 14.09 -7.94 -21.75
N LYS A 200 14.47 -6.81 -21.15
CA LYS A 200 15.80 -6.22 -21.26
C LYS A 200 16.33 -5.89 -19.87
N LYS A 201 17.43 -6.51 -19.49
CA LYS A 201 18.14 -6.23 -18.24
C LYS A 201 18.74 -4.82 -18.27
N ALA A 202 18.68 -4.11 -17.14
CA ALA A 202 19.35 -2.82 -17.00
C ALA A 202 20.89 -2.95 -16.98
N PRO A 203 21.64 -1.91 -17.37
CA PRO A 203 23.08 -1.84 -17.16
C PRO A 203 23.49 -2.01 -15.69
N LEU A 204 24.67 -2.60 -15.45
CA LEU A 204 25.17 -3.05 -14.13
C LEU A 204 25.29 -1.94 -13.07
N ASP A 205 25.45 -0.68 -13.48
CA ASP A 205 25.55 0.50 -12.61
C ASP A 205 24.19 1.02 -12.12
N ALA A 206 23.10 0.62 -12.78
CA ALA A 206 21.72 0.84 -12.36
C ALA A 206 21.09 -0.41 -11.71
N ALA A 207 21.87 -1.50 -11.55
CA ALA A 207 21.28 -2.84 -11.44
C ALA A 207 20.51 -3.11 -10.16
N ASN A 208 20.83 -2.46 -9.03
CA ASN A 208 20.20 -2.79 -7.75
C ASN A 208 19.57 -1.55 -7.09
N ALA A 209 18.25 -1.60 -6.86
CA ALA A 209 17.55 -0.66 -5.99
C ALA A 209 17.16 -1.35 -4.69
N TYR A 210 17.18 -0.62 -3.58
CA TYR A 210 16.72 -1.13 -2.29
C TYR A 210 15.47 -0.39 -1.87
N ILE A 211 14.40 -1.14 -1.62
CA ILE A 211 13.12 -0.63 -1.15
C ILE A 211 12.97 -0.97 0.32
N GLN A 212 12.53 0.03 1.10
CA GLN A 212 12.08 -0.15 2.47
C GLN A 212 10.62 0.29 2.56
N TYR A 213 9.74 -0.62 2.99
CA TYR A 213 8.29 -0.43 3.04
C TYR A 213 7.73 -0.89 4.37
N GLY A 214 7.24 0.01 5.21
CA GLY A 214 6.57 -0.36 6.48
C GLY A 214 7.43 -1.09 7.52
N THR A 215 7.60 -2.41 7.48
CA THR A 215 8.67 -3.12 8.25
C THR A 215 9.50 -4.01 7.35
N GLY A 216 9.16 -4.00 6.07
CA GLY A 216 9.73 -4.84 5.05
C GLY A 216 10.84 -4.17 4.27
N GLU A 217 11.62 -5.04 3.67
CA GLU A 217 12.80 -4.71 2.90
C GLU A 217 12.82 -5.54 1.62
N CYS A 218 13.14 -4.92 0.49
CA CYS A 218 13.18 -5.57 -0.80
C CYS A 218 14.40 -5.11 -1.61
N VAL A 219 15.05 -6.03 -2.32
CA VAL A 219 16.17 -5.74 -3.24
C VAL A 219 15.74 -6.03 -4.66
N LEU A 220 15.77 -5.00 -5.51
CA LEU A 220 15.33 -5.08 -6.89
C LEU A 220 16.50 -5.16 -7.86
N ALA A 221 16.46 -6.12 -8.78
CA ALA A 221 17.24 -6.08 -10.01
C ALA A 221 16.45 -5.29 -11.07
N LEU A 222 16.97 -4.16 -11.54
CA LEU A 222 16.26 -3.33 -12.52
C LEU A 222 16.32 -3.90 -13.95
N GLY A 223 15.24 -3.68 -14.70
CA GLY A 223 15.11 -4.04 -16.11
C GLY A 223 13.94 -3.33 -16.75
N SER A 224 13.58 -3.75 -17.96
CA SER A 224 12.38 -3.29 -18.66
C SER A 224 11.72 -4.43 -19.41
N ASP A 225 10.40 -4.37 -19.53
CA ASP A 225 9.62 -5.31 -20.33
C ASP A 225 8.32 -4.66 -20.83
N THR A 226 7.50 -5.41 -21.56
CA THR A 226 6.13 -5.02 -21.91
C THR A 226 5.22 -5.29 -20.72
N VAL A 227 4.41 -4.30 -20.34
CA VAL A 227 3.42 -4.40 -19.28
C VAL A 227 2.03 -4.13 -19.85
N LYS A 228 1.06 -4.94 -19.50
CA LYS A 228 -0.34 -4.76 -19.88
C LYS A 228 -1.21 -4.53 -18.65
N ILE A 229 -2.18 -3.63 -18.82
CA ILE A 229 -3.20 -3.32 -17.82
C ILE A 229 -4.54 -3.33 -18.54
N GLY A 230 -5.22 -4.47 -18.51
CA GLY A 230 -6.35 -4.71 -19.39
C GLY A 230 -5.97 -4.48 -20.86
N PRO A 231 -6.65 -3.59 -21.62
CA PRO A 231 -6.30 -3.33 -23.02
C PRO A 231 -5.08 -2.42 -23.22
N LEU A 232 -4.56 -1.79 -22.16
CA LEU A 232 -3.46 -0.83 -22.23
C LEU A 232 -2.12 -1.58 -22.25
N GLU A 233 -1.41 -1.56 -23.37
CA GLU A 233 -0.08 -2.16 -23.52
C GLU A 233 1.01 -1.09 -23.51
N VAL A 234 1.85 -1.09 -22.48
CA VAL A 234 2.99 -0.18 -22.30
C VAL A 234 4.29 -0.93 -22.60
N LYS A 235 4.96 -0.57 -23.69
CA LYS A 235 6.21 -1.23 -24.10
C LYS A 235 7.40 -0.63 -23.37
N ASN A 236 8.44 -1.44 -23.16
CA ASN A 236 9.70 -0.99 -22.56
C ASN A 236 9.49 -0.27 -21.22
N GLN A 237 8.52 -0.73 -20.43
CA GLN A 237 8.23 -0.24 -19.09
C GLN A 237 9.33 -0.68 -18.14
N SER A 238 9.87 0.25 -17.37
CA SER A 238 10.80 -0.03 -16.27
C SER A 238 10.14 -0.95 -15.24
N ILE A 239 10.80 -2.06 -14.92
CA ILE A 239 10.37 -3.01 -13.89
C ILE A 239 11.53 -3.31 -12.94
N GLY A 240 11.25 -3.41 -11.65
CA GLY A 240 12.15 -3.96 -10.65
C GLY A 240 11.81 -5.43 -10.40
N LEU A 241 12.78 -6.31 -10.58
CA LEU A 241 12.64 -7.72 -10.24
C LEU A 241 13.15 -7.95 -8.83
N ALA A 242 12.26 -8.17 -7.86
CA ALA A 242 12.66 -8.41 -6.49
C ALA A 242 13.44 -9.73 -6.41
N THR A 243 14.72 -9.64 -6.06
CA THR A 243 15.62 -10.78 -5.84
C THR A 243 15.69 -11.17 -4.37
N TYR A 244 15.18 -10.30 -3.49
CA TYR A 244 14.97 -10.53 -2.08
C TYR A 244 13.75 -9.74 -1.60
N GLU A 245 12.95 -10.38 -0.77
CA GLU A 245 11.86 -9.77 0.01
C GLU A 245 11.92 -10.30 1.44
N SER A 246 11.80 -9.42 2.43
CA SER A 246 11.67 -9.81 3.84
C SER A 246 10.38 -10.61 4.06
N ASP A 247 10.41 -11.52 5.03
CA ASP A 247 9.25 -12.36 5.36
C ASP A 247 8.01 -11.53 5.70
N HIS A 248 8.15 -10.61 6.64
CA HIS A 248 7.12 -9.63 6.96
C HIS A 248 7.44 -8.29 6.29
N PRO A 249 6.45 -7.56 5.77
CA PRO A 249 5.05 -7.96 5.63
C PRO A 249 4.79 -8.79 4.35
N PHE A 250 5.75 -8.88 3.41
CA PHE A 250 5.48 -9.35 2.05
C PHE A 250 4.91 -10.76 1.98
N GLY A 251 5.43 -11.71 2.76
CA GLY A 251 4.93 -13.09 2.80
C GLY A 251 3.53 -13.25 3.40
N ASP A 252 3.02 -12.22 4.09
CA ASP A 252 1.68 -12.21 4.68
C ASP A 252 0.66 -11.46 3.81
N LEU A 253 1.12 -10.78 2.75
CA LEU A 253 0.26 -9.97 1.88
C LEU A 253 -0.20 -10.78 0.66
N PRO A 254 -1.47 -10.62 0.24
CA PRO A 254 -2.06 -11.42 -0.84
C PRO A 254 -1.74 -10.90 -2.24
N PHE A 255 -0.97 -9.82 -2.37
CA PHE A 255 -0.53 -9.26 -3.65
C PHE A 255 0.94 -9.60 -3.92
N ASP A 256 1.31 -9.74 -5.19
CA ASP A 256 2.67 -10.11 -5.61
C ASP A 256 3.62 -8.91 -5.61
N GLY A 257 3.13 -7.73 -5.99
CA GLY A 257 3.99 -6.55 -6.15
C GLY A 257 3.23 -5.24 -6.18
N LEU A 258 3.84 -4.23 -6.80
CA LEU A 258 3.32 -2.87 -6.77
C LEU A 258 3.61 -2.15 -8.09
N VAL A 259 2.69 -1.28 -8.48
CA VAL A 259 2.82 -0.37 -9.62
C VAL A 259 2.79 1.06 -9.12
N GLY A 260 3.95 1.70 -9.09
CA GLY A 260 4.07 3.12 -8.77
C GLY A 260 3.50 4.03 -9.86
N LEU A 261 2.65 4.96 -9.46
CA LEU A 261 1.96 5.97 -10.29
C LEU A 261 2.38 7.41 -9.97
N GLY A 262 3.45 7.56 -9.19
CA GLY A 262 4.08 8.83 -8.85
C GLY A 262 4.91 9.43 -9.98
N PHE A 263 5.63 10.51 -9.63
CA PHE A 263 6.45 11.26 -10.58
C PHE A 263 7.85 10.65 -10.76
N PRO A 264 8.54 10.94 -11.88
CA PRO A 264 9.92 10.50 -12.08
C PRO A 264 10.83 10.97 -10.94
N ASP A 265 11.65 10.05 -10.41
CA ASP A 265 12.65 10.44 -9.43
C ASP A 265 13.69 11.36 -10.08
N LYS A 266 14.06 12.46 -9.39
CA LYS A 266 15.12 13.37 -9.84
C LYS A 266 16.43 12.62 -10.11
N MET A 267 16.66 11.52 -9.40
CA MET A 267 17.87 10.72 -9.52
C MET A 267 17.93 9.87 -10.80
N TYR A 268 16.78 9.49 -11.37
CA TYR A 268 16.70 8.68 -12.60
C TYR A 268 16.42 9.54 -13.84
N LYS A 269 16.41 10.88 -13.71
CA LYS A 269 16.19 11.80 -14.83
C LYS A 269 17.27 11.70 -15.92
N ASP A 270 18.49 11.33 -15.54
CA ASP A 270 19.63 11.23 -16.46
C ASP A 270 19.94 9.77 -16.88
N THR A 271 19.21 8.79 -16.33
CA THR A 271 19.28 7.40 -16.79
C THR A 271 18.26 7.21 -17.90
N ASP A 272 18.75 7.18 -19.13
CA ASP A 272 17.99 6.99 -20.37
C ASP A 272 17.19 5.66 -20.31
N GLY A 273 15.96 5.70 -19.77
CA GLY A 273 14.99 4.60 -19.90
C GLY A 273 14.21 4.11 -18.66
N MET A 274 14.47 4.60 -17.44
CA MET A 274 13.77 4.10 -16.23
C MET A 274 12.59 4.98 -15.80
N LEU A 275 11.67 5.23 -16.74
CA LEU A 275 10.49 6.06 -16.50
C LEU A 275 9.39 5.30 -15.72
N PRO A 276 8.67 5.98 -14.81
CA PRO A 276 7.44 5.47 -14.22
C PRO A 276 6.38 5.14 -15.28
N LEU A 277 5.38 4.35 -14.88
CA LEU A 277 4.33 3.88 -15.80
C LEU A 277 3.61 5.02 -16.52
N LEU A 278 3.17 6.04 -15.79
CA LEU A 278 2.43 7.17 -16.39
C LEU A 278 3.29 7.95 -17.40
N ASP A 279 4.58 8.09 -17.14
CA ASP A 279 5.50 8.78 -18.04
C ASP A 279 5.72 7.99 -19.34
N ASN A 280 5.82 6.65 -19.26
CA ASN A 280 5.89 5.81 -20.45
C ASN A 280 4.58 5.83 -21.25
N ILE A 281 3.42 5.84 -20.58
CA ILE A 281 2.11 6.01 -21.22
C ILE A 281 2.03 7.33 -21.99
N MET A 282 2.48 8.43 -21.36
CA MET A 282 2.53 9.76 -21.97
C MET A 282 3.47 9.79 -23.18
N GLN A 283 4.69 9.24 -23.03
CA GLN A 283 5.71 9.21 -24.08
C GLN A 283 5.23 8.42 -25.30
N GLN A 284 4.52 7.31 -25.07
CA GLN A 284 3.97 6.45 -26.12
C GLN A 284 2.61 6.96 -26.65
N LYS A 285 2.06 8.04 -26.07
CA LYS A 285 0.76 8.65 -26.45
C LYS A 285 -0.38 7.63 -26.46
N LEU A 286 -0.43 6.78 -25.45
CA LEU A 286 -1.41 5.69 -25.38
C LEU A 286 -2.79 6.17 -24.94
N LEU A 287 -2.89 7.37 -24.36
CA LEU A 287 -4.14 7.96 -23.89
C LEU A 287 -4.40 9.32 -24.52
N ASN A 288 -5.68 9.66 -24.71
CA ASN A 288 -6.10 11.00 -25.14
C ASN A 288 -5.96 12.04 -24.02
N ARG A 289 -6.15 11.61 -22.77
CA ARG A 289 -5.90 12.39 -21.55
C ARG A 289 -5.03 11.55 -20.64
N ASN A 290 -3.95 12.11 -20.13
CA ASN A 290 -3.03 11.39 -19.24
C ASN A 290 -3.51 11.50 -17.80
N LEU A 291 -4.67 10.89 -17.51
CA LEU A 291 -5.23 10.85 -16.18
C LEU A 291 -5.53 9.43 -15.73
N VAL A 292 -5.52 9.22 -14.42
CA VAL A 292 -5.99 7.98 -13.78
C VAL A 292 -6.99 8.34 -12.69
N ALA A 293 -8.13 7.66 -12.64
CA ALA A 293 -9.13 7.84 -11.59
C ALA A 293 -9.23 6.57 -10.74
N PHE A 294 -9.44 6.74 -9.44
CA PHE A 294 -9.62 5.69 -8.45
C PHE A 294 -10.91 5.90 -7.68
N TYR A 295 -11.80 4.92 -7.79
CA TYR A 295 -12.91 4.70 -6.88
C TYR A 295 -12.56 3.55 -5.94
N MET A 296 -12.74 3.76 -4.64
CA MET A 296 -12.50 2.73 -3.63
C MET A 296 -13.81 2.53 -2.85
N SER A 297 -14.34 1.32 -2.85
CA SER A 297 -15.64 1.04 -2.25
C SER A 297 -15.56 0.95 -0.74
N LYS A 298 -16.35 1.74 -0.02
CA LYS A 298 -16.46 1.56 1.45
C LYS A 298 -17.24 0.31 1.88
N ASP A 299 -17.89 -0.38 0.93
CA ASP A 299 -18.55 -1.66 1.17
C ASP A 299 -17.55 -2.78 0.88
N LYS A 300 -17.16 -3.52 1.92
CA LYS A 300 -16.20 -4.64 1.85
C LYS A 300 -16.65 -5.74 0.89
N THR A 301 -17.95 -5.82 0.60
CA THR A 301 -18.53 -6.81 -0.34
C THR A 301 -18.51 -6.35 -1.80
N GLN A 302 -17.94 -5.17 -2.08
CA GLN A 302 -17.93 -4.54 -3.38
C GLN A 302 -16.51 -4.16 -3.78
N PRO A 303 -16.15 -4.28 -5.07
CA PRO A 303 -14.81 -3.97 -5.52
C PRO A 303 -14.57 -2.45 -5.58
N GLY A 304 -13.30 -2.06 -5.58
CA GLY A 304 -12.89 -0.76 -6.10
C GLY A 304 -12.85 -0.75 -7.63
N SER A 305 -12.51 0.39 -8.21
CA SER A 305 -12.30 0.50 -9.66
C SER A 305 -11.25 1.56 -9.97
N MET A 306 -10.46 1.30 -11.01
CA MET A 306 -9.55 2.29 -11.59
C MET A 306 -9.79 2.46 -13.08
N SER A 307 -9.54 3.65 -13.60
CA SER A 307 -9.64 3.94 -15.03
C SER A 307 -8.54 4.86 -15.53
N PHE A 308 -7.97 4.53 -16.68
CA PHE A 308 -7.02 5.36 -17.42
C PHE A 308 -7.74 6.21 -18.49
N GLY A 309 -7.34 7.47 -18.60
CA GLY A 309 -7.80 8.41 -19.62
C GLY A 309 -9.24 8.90 -19.51
N SER A 310 -10.00 8.40 -18.52
CA SER A 310 -11.37 8.81 -18.26
C SER A 310 -11.72 8.72 -16.78
N ILE A 311 -12.82 9.36 -16.41
CA ILE A 311 -13.46 9.25 -15.10
C ILE A 311 -14.73 8.42 -15.31
N ASP A 312 -14.99 7.43 -14.46
CA ASP A 312 -16.25 6.70 -14.51
C ASP A 312 -17.36 7.47 -13.76
N PRO A 313 -18.39 8.00 -14.46
CA PRO A 313 -19.47 8.75 -13.83
C PRO A 313 -20.34 7.92 -12.89
N ARG A 314 -20.31 6.57 -12.97
CA ARG A 314 -21.09 5.69 -12.07
C ARG A 314 -20.67 5.87 -10.61
N TYR A 315 -19.41 6.21 -10.38
CA TYR A 315 -18.82 6.40 -9.05
C TYR A 315 -18.79 7.86 -8.59
N VAL A 316 -19.33 8.80 -9.38
CA VAL A 316 -19.46 10.20 -9.00
C VAL A 316 -20.82 10.44 -8.35
N LEU A 317 -20.84 11.04 -7.15
CA LEU A 317 -22.09 11.39 -6.47
C LEU A 317 -22.93 12.32 -7.37
N PRO A 318 -24.20 11.99 -7.67
CA PRO A 318 -25.03 12.81 -8.54
C PRO A 318 -25.07 14.29 -8.12
N GLY A 319 -25.03 15.18 -9.11
CA GLY A 319 -25.00 16.64 -8.90
C GLY A 319 -23.63 17.22 -8.53
N HIS A 320 -22.58 16.39 -8.48
CA HIS A 320 -21.22 16.85 -8.20
C HIS A 320 -20.33 16.83 -9.44
N SER A 321 -19.25 17.58 -9.37
CA SER A 321 -18.16 17.57 -10.35
C SER A 321 -16.83 17.68 -9.60
N PRO A 322 -15.73 17.15 -10.15
CA PRO A 322 -14.44 17.22 -9.48
C PRO A 322 -14.00 18.65 -9.19
N TRP A 323 -13.56 18.88 -7.96
CA TRP A 323 -12.72 20.03 -7.63
C TRP A 323 -11.27 19.68 -7.95
N TRP A 324 -10.58 20.59 -8.64
CA TRP A 324 -9.20 20.39 -9.08
C TRP A 324 -8.24 21.18 -8.21
N PHE A 325 -7.21 20.50 -7.72
CA PHE A 325 -6.18 21.03 -6.83
C PHE A 325 -4.84 20.95 -7.54
N PRO A 326 -4.07 22.05 -7.62
CA PRO A 326 -2.77 22.03 -8.28
C PRO A 326 -1.79 21.14 -7.51
N VAL A 327 -1.00 20.36 -8.23
CA VAL A 327 0.14 19.64 -7.64
C VAL A 327 1.20 20.67 -7.24
N VAL A 328 1.45 20.84 -5.95
CA VAL A 328 2.34 21.89 -5.41
C VAL A 328 3.80 21.43 -5.26
N ALA A 329 4.03 20.12 -5.20
CA ALA A 329 5.34 19.49 -5.23
C ALA A 329 5.23 18.14 -5.94
N THR A 330 6.30 17.71 -6.59
CA THR A 330 6.33 16.46 -7.39
C THR A 330 7.19 15.39 -6.72
N ASP A 331 7.40 15.50 -5.41
CA ASP A 331 7.93 14.37 -4.65
C ASP A 331 6.84 13.31 -4.49
N PHE A 332 5.57 13.72 -4.31
CA PHE A 332 4.35 12.91 -4.37
C PHE A 332 3.21 13.68 -5.05
N TRP A 333 2.00 13.12 -5.14
CA TRP A 333 0.80 13.83 -5.58
C TRP A 333 0.30 14.79 -4.50
N GLU A 334 1.07 15.85 -4.25
CA GLU A 334 0.87 16.79 -3.16
C GLU A 334 -0.04 17.96 -3.54
N ILE A 335 -1.03 18.24 -2.69
CA ILE A 335 -1.91 19.40 -2.77
C ILE A 335 -1.77 20.27 -1.52
N ALA A 336 -2.01 21.57 -1.65
CA ALA A 336 -1.92 22.50 -0.52
C ALA A 336 -3.07 22.30 0.48
N MET A 337 -2.74 22.09 1.76
CA MET A 337 -3.70 22.00 2.84
C MET A 337 -3.69 23.28 3.67
N GLU A 338 -4.87 23.87 3.84
CA GLU A 338 -5.07 25.15 4.51
C GLU A 338 -5.43 24.97 5.99
N ALA A 339 -6.30 24.01 6.30
CA ALA A 339 -6.82 23.83 7.66
C ALA A 339 -7.32 22.40 7.91
N ILE A 340 -7.30 22.04 9.19
CA ILE A 340 -8.05 20.91 9.74
C ILE A 340 -9.10 21.49 10.70
N LEU A 341 -10.35 21.05 10.57
CA LEU A 341 -11.46 21.47 11.42
C LEU A 341 -11.98 20.29 12.25
N ILE A 342 -12.35 20.56 13.50
CA ILE A 342 -13.08 19.62 14.37
C ILE A 342 -14.43 20.27 14.68
N ASP A 343 -15.53 19.65 14.24
CA ASP A 343 -16.89 20.22 14.28
C ASP A 343 -16.95 21.66 13.74
N GLY A 344 -16.27 21.87 12.60
CA GLY A 344 -16.19 23.17 11.93
C GLY A 344 -15.27 24.20 12.59
N LYS A 345 -14.63 23.88 13.73
CA LYS A 345 -13.68 24.77 14.41
C LYS A 345 -12.24 24.47 13.97
N PRO A 346 -11.46 25.47 13.52
CA PRO A 346 -10.11 25.23 13.06
C PRO A 346 -9.16 24.81 14.19
N MET A 347 -8.33 23.81 13.92
CA MET A 347 -7.16 23.50 14.72
C MET A 347 -6.07 24.54 14.48
N LYS A 348 -5.28 24.83 15.52
CA LYS A 348 -4.10 25.68 15.38
C LYS A 348 -3.00 24.89 14.66
N LEU A 349 -2.57 25.37 13.51
CA LEU A 349 -1.45 24.83 12.74
C LEU A 349 -0.26 25.78 12.86
N GLU A 350 0.90 25.27 13.27
CA GLU A 350 2.10 26.10 13.44
C GLU A 350 2.92 26.24 12.15
N ASN A 351 2.69 25.34 11.19
CA ASN A 351 3.32 25.34 9.88
C ASN A 351 2.26 25.35 8.77
N LYS A 352 2.73 25.62 7.55
CA LYS A 352 1.98 25.24 6.34
C LYS A 352 2.21 23.77 6.08
N TYR A 353 1.17 23.06 5.70
CA TYR A 353 1.22 21.63 5.41
C TYR A 353 0.69 21.37 4.00
N ASN A 354 1.29 20.41 3.33
CA ASN A 354 0.71 19.79 2.14
C ASN A 354 0.06 18.46 2.53
N ALA A 355 -0.72 17.91 1.61
CA ALA A 355 -1.25 16.56 1.70
C ALA A 355 -0.94 15.79 0.41
N ALA A 356 -0.30 14.64 0.53
CA ALA A 356 -0.18 13.67 -0.56
C ALA A 356 -1.44 12.82 -0.62
N ILE A 357 -2.04 12.68 -1.80
CA ILE A 357 -3.17 11.76 -2.02
C ILE A 357 -2.60 10.41 -2.47
N ASP A 358 -2.80 9.39 -1.64
CA ASP A 358 -2.03 8.15 -1.71
C ASP A 358 -2.92 6.89 -1.70
N THR A 359 -2.98 6.21 -2.83
CA THR A 359 -3.74 4.96 -2.99
C THR A 359 -3.04 3.75 -2.36
N GLY A 360 -1.74 3.83 -2.07
CA GLY A 360 -0.96 2.75 -1.45
C GLY A 360 -0.97 2.79 0.09
N SER A 361 -1.52 3.84 0.69
CA SER A 361 -1.65 4.00 2.14
C SER A 361 -3.09 3.75 2.60
N SER A 362 -3.31 2.86 3.57
CA SER A 362 -4.67 2.54 4.06
C SER A 362 -5.32 3.69 4.85
N LEU A 363 -4.53 4.38 5.68
CA LEU A 363 -4.98 5.33 6.70
C LEU A 363 -4.56 6.76 6.36
N ILE A 364 -5.27 7.73 6.93
CA ILE A 364 -4.78 9.11 7.00
C ILE A 364 -3.60 9.14 7.98
N SER A 365 -2.53 9.82 7.59
CA SER A 365 -1.43 10.09 8.50
C SER A 365 -0.94 11.53 8.38
N GLY A 366 -0.28 11.99 9.43
CA GLY A 366 0.29 13.33 9.43
C GLY A 366 1.18 13.62 10.63
N PRO A 367 1.79 14.81 10.66
CA PRO A 367 2.81 15.18 11.63
C PRO A 367 2.31 15.01 13.07
N SER A 368 3.15 14.42 13.91
CA SER A 368 2.83 14.06 15.28
C SER A 368 2.37 15.26 16.10
N GLU A 369 2.90 16.46 15.83
CA GLU A 369 2.53 17.69 16.52
C GLU A 369 1.09 18.16 16.24
N VAL A 370 0.49 17.70 15.13
CA VAL A 370 -0.90 18.00 14.77
C VAL A 370 -1.81 16.82 15.09
N VAL A 371 -1.41 15.62 14.68
CA VAL A 371 -2.24 14.42 14.80
C VAL A 371 -2.30 13.91 16.24
N GLY A 372 -1.23 14.01 17.03
CA GLY A 372 -1.26 13.61 18.44
C GLY A 372 -2.38 14.32 19.23
N PRO A 373 -2.43 15.67 19.23
CA PRO A 373 -3.51 16.42 19.86
C PRO A 373 -4.91 16.19 19.26
N LEU A 374 -5.00 15.80 17.98
CA LEU A 374 -6.26 15.38 17.36
C LEU A 374 -6.72 14.06 17.99
N LEU A 375 -5.85 13.05 18.03
CA LEU A 375 -6.15 11.73 18.60
C LEU A 375 -6.52 11.82 20.09
N ASP A 376 -5.83 12.66 20.88
CA ASP A 376 -6.17 12.87 22.29
C ASP A 376 -7.60 13.44 22.49
N ARG A 377 -8.15 14.14 21.49
CA ARG A 377 -9.55 14.63 21.51
C ARG A 377 -10.53 13.57 21.06
N LEU A 378 -10.09 12.61 20.24
CA LEU A 378 -10.88 11.48 19.79
C LEU A 378 -10.85 10.40 20.89
N ALA A 379 -11.70 10.56 21.89
CA ALA A 379 -11.84 9.60 22.99
C ALA A 379 -12.62 8.34 22.57
N LEU A 380 -12.27 7.72 21.43
CA LEU A 380 -12.96 6.54 20.90
C LEU A 380 -12.95 5.40 21.94
N SER A 381 -14.13 4.88 22.25
CA SER A 381 -14.26 3.69 23.08
C SER A 381 -13.93 2.45 22.24
N PRO A 382 -13.13 1.50 22.76
CA PRO A 382 -12.79 0.27 22.04
C PRO A 382 -14.00 -0.55 21.61
N ASP A 383 -15.12 -0.46 22.33
CA ASP A 383 -16.39 -1.16 22.05
C ASP A 383 -17.31 -0.40 21.07
N CYS A 384 -16.82 0.66 20.40
CA CYS A 384 -17.60 1.48 19.49
C CYS A 384 -18.79 2.25 20.11
N SER A 385 -19.02 2.16 21.42
CA SER A 385 -20.25 2.67 22.07
C SER A 385 -20.46 4.18 21.91
N ASN A 386 -19.38 4.94 21.69
CA ASN A 386 -19.42 6.39 21.53
C ASN A 386 -19.15 6.87 20.09
N LEU A 387 -19.21 5.99 19.09
CA LEU A 387 -18.95 6.35 17.69
C LEU A 387 -19.79 7.56 17.22
N ASN A 388 -21.08 7.57 17.55
CA ASN A 388 -22.01 8.66 17.19
C ASN A 388 -21.73 9.99 17.92
N GLN A 389 -20.85 9.99 18.92
CA GLN A 389 -20.47 11.17 19.69
C GLN A 389 -19.15 11.76 19.19
N LEU A 390 -18.42 11.06 18.32
CA LEU A 390 -17.17 11.55 17.77
C LEU A 390 -17.42 12.71 16.78
N PRO A 391 -16.49 13.67 16.70
CA PRO A 391 -16.70 14.88 15.91
C PRO A 391 -16.63 14.62 14.40
N THR A 392 -17.15 15.54 13.61
CA THR A 392 -16.78 15.60 12.19
C THR A 392 -15.38 16.20 12.07
N ILE A 393 -14.49 15.52 11.35
CA ILE A 393 -13.16 16.02 11.00
C ILE A 393 -13.22 16.54 9.57
N SER A 394 -12.78 17.77 9.33
CA SER A 394 -12.74 18.33 7.98
C SER A 394 -11.32 18.70 7.56
N PHE A 395 -10.95 18.36 6.34
CA PHE A 395 -9.73 18.84 5.70
C PHE A 395 -10.07 19.93 4.69
N VAL A 396 -9.32 21.02 4.69
CA VAL A 396 -9.52 22.15 3.78
C VAL A 396 -8.34 22.26 2.83
N PHE A 397 -8.60 22.13 1.53
CA PHE A 397 -7.59 22.25 0.47
C PHE A 397 -7.82 23.50 -0.38
N VAL A 398 -6.76 23.96 -1.05
CA VAL A 398 -6.81 25.14 -1.93
C VAL A 398 -6.87 24.70 -3.38
N ASP A 399 -7.99 24.96 -4.05
CA ASP A 399 -8.19 24.56 -5.45
C ASP A 399 -7.39 25.43 -6.44
N MET A 400 -7.44 25.08 -7.74
CA MET A 400 -6.73 25.81 -8.80
C MET A 400 -7.15 27.29 -8.94
N ASN A 401 -8.30 27.68 -8.39
CA ASN A 401 -8.80 29.07 -8.39
C ASN A 401 -8.51 29.79 -7.05
N GLY A 402 -7.74 29.19 -6.15
CA GLY A 402 -7.47 29.72 -4.81
C GLY A 402 -8.64 29.60 -3.84
N ARG A 403 -9.69 28.85 -4.17
CA ARG A 403 -10.85 28.64 -3.29
C ARG A 403 -10.51 27.57 -2.26
N LYS A 404 -10.96 27.82 -1.03
CA LYS A 404 -10.85 26.87 0.08
C LYS A 404 -12.01 25.88 0.00
N ILE A 405 -11.72 24.63 -0.34
CA ILE A 405 -12.72 23.57 -0.46
C ILE A 405 -12.60 22.66 0.75
N LYS A 406 -13.73 22.46 1.44
CA LYS A 406 -13.82 21.67 2.67
C LYS A 406 -14.30 20.26 2.36
N PHE A 407 -13.59 19.26 2.87
CA PHE A 407 -13.90 17.84 2.76
C PHE A 407 -14.21 17.31 4.17
N ASP A 408 -15.44 16.91 4.40
CA ASP A 408 -15.96 16.44 5.70
C ASP A 408 -15.86 14.91 5.81
N MET A 409 -15.30 14.44 6.91
CA MET A 409 -15.24 13.04 7.30
C MET A 409 -16.06 12.86 8.59
N SER A 410 -17.13 12.08 8.48
CA SER A 410 -17.93 11.62 9.62
C SER A 410 -17.18 10.52 10.38
N PRO A 411 -17.60 10.19 11.62
CA PRO A 411 -16.98 9.09 12.38
C PRO A 411 -16.87 7.78 11.61
N ASP A 412 -17.87 7.42 10.80
CA ASP A 412 -17.85 6.21 9.95
C ASP A 412 -16.79 6.25 8.85
N ASP A 413 -16.25 7.43 8.50
CA ASP A 413 -15.22 7.57 7.46
C ASP A 413 -13.79 7.42 8.02
N TYR A 414 -13.60 7.61 9.34
CA TYR A 414 -12.27 7.56 9.98
C TYR A 414 -12.17 6.59 11.16
N VAL A 415 -13.21 5.81 11.45
CA VAL A 415 -13.19 4.73 12.43
C VAL A 415 -13.44 3.40 11.73
N GLU A 416 -12.53 2.45 11.91
CA GLU A 416 -12.66 1.09 11.38
C GLU A 416 -13.21 0.17 12.46
N ARG A 417 -14.12 -0.73 12.07
CA ARG A 417 -14.67 -1.78 12.92
C ARG A 417 -13.97 -3.09 12.61
N ILE A 418 -13.32 -3.65 13.61
CA ILE A 418 -12.66 -4.95 13.57
C ILE A 418 -13.60 -5.96 14.21
N GLU A 419 -14.07 -6.92 13.43
CA GLU A 419 -14.86 -8.04 13.93
C GLU A 419 -13.93 -9.22 14.27
N TYR A 420 -14.10 -9.79 15.46
CA TYR A 420 -13.36 -10.96 15.93
C TYR A 420 -14.22 -12.21 15.76
N ASP A 421 -13.64 -13.26 15.18
CA ASP A 421 -14.27 -14.58 15.19
C ASP A 421 -14.06 -15.23 16.58
N ASP A 422 -15.18 -15.54 17.24
CA ASP A 422 -15.22 -16.18 18.57
C ASP A 422 -14.65 -17.61 18.59
N SER A 423 -14.39 -18.21 17.42
CA SER A 423 -13.91 -19.58 17.31
C SER A 423 -12.52 -19.80 17.94
N GLU A 424 -11.71 -18.74 18.12
CA GLU A 424 -10.37 -18.83 18.71
C GLU A 424 -10.35 -18.80 20.24
N PHE A 425 -11.38 -18.26 20.92
CA PHE A 425 -11.35 -18.11 22.38
C PHE A 425 -11.79 -19.37 23.13
N ILE A 426 -12.52 -20.28 22.46
CA ILE A 426 -13.03 -21.52 23.09
C ILE A 426 -11.94 -22.61 23.18
N ALA A 427 -10.90 -22.56 22.33
CA ALA A 427 -9.88 -23.60 22.26
C ALA A 427 -8.92 -23.65 23.48
N THR A 428 -8.89 -22.63 24.34
CA THR A 428 -7.97 -22.58 25.49
C THR A 428 -8.59 -23.02 26.82
N LYS A 429 -9.89 -23.34 26.86
CA LYS A 429 -10.59 -23.74 28.11
C LYS A 429 -10.87 -25.23 28.28
N ASN A 430 -10.51 -26.08 27.31
CA ASN A 430 -10.74 -27.52 27.38
C ASN A 430 -9.51 -28.32 27.84
N GLU A 431 -8.78 -27.83 28.84
CA GLU A 431 -8.05 -28.72 29.74
C GLU A 431 -8.95 -29.04 30.94
N PRO A 432 -9.35 -30.31 31.16
CA PRO A 432 -10.19 -30.66 32.29
C PRO A 432 -9.35 -30.65 33.58
N ASN A 433 -9.31 -29.50 34.27
CA ASN A 433 -8.93 -29.46 35.67
C ASN A 433 -10.10 -29.99 36.51
N ASN A 434 -9.99 -31.26 36.91
CA ASN A 434 -10.84 -31.87 37.93
C ASN A 434 -10.52 -31.28 39.32
N ASP A 435 -10.97 -30.06 39.60
CA ASP A 435 -11.27 -29.61 40.97
C ASP A 435 -11.87 -28.20 40.98
N ALA A 436 -13.21 -28.09 40.94
CA ALA A 436 -13.92 -26.94 41.49
C ALA A 436 -15.41 -27.25 41.65
N THR A 437 -15.90 -26.99 42.86
CA THR A 437 -17.23 -27.27 43.38
C THR A 437 -18.36 -26.43 42.77
N GLU A 438 -19.57 -26.96 42.91
CA GLU A 438 -20.81 -26.66 42.20
C GLU A 438 -21.52 -25.33 42.59
N GLN A 439 -20.79 -24.22 42.79
CA GLN A 439 -21.40 -22.97 43.32
C GLN A 439 -21.17 -21.65 42.58
N ASN A 440 -20.63 -21.62 41.36
CA ASN A 440 -20.56 -20.38 40.55
C ASN A 440 -21.24 -20.51 39.18
N LYS A 441 -22.56 -20.79 39.18
CA LYS A 441 -23.39 -20.82 37.94
C LYS A 441 -24.06 -19.50 37.55
N ASN A 442 -23.82 -18.40 38.27
CA ASN A 442 -24.51 -17.12 38.01
C ASN A 442 -23.54 -15.95 37.77
N ALA A 443 -22.55 -16.14 36.89
CA ALA A 443 -22.02 -15.02 36.12
C ALA A 443 -22.68 -15.07 34.75
N GLU A 444 -23.76 -14.31 34.57
CA GLU A 444 -24.25 -13.94 33.25
C GLU A 444 -23.09 -13.30 32.48
N ILE A 445 -22.41 -14.09 31.66
CA ILE A 445 -21.52 -13.58 30.63
C ILE A 445 -22.46 -12.93 29.62
N LYS A 446 -22.61 -11.60 29.72
CA LYS A 446 -23.09 -10.79 28.60
C LYS A 446 -22.08 -10.95 27.47
N ALA A 447 -22.35 -11.91 26.58
CA ALA A 447 -21.77 -12.00 25.26
C ALA A 447 -22.35 -10.86 24.42
N THR A 448 -21.69 -9.72 24.48
CA THR A 448 -21.88 -8.50 23.66
C THR A 448 -20.53 -7.77 23.82
N GLU A 449 -19.61 -7.68 22.86
CA GLU A 449 -19.69 -7.55 21.41
C GLU A 449 -18.38 -8.07 20.77
N ASN A 450 -18.47 -8.77 19.63
CA ASN A 450 -17.31 -9.26 18.86
C ASN A 450 -16.66 -8.16 18.01
N THR A 451 -16.86 -6.89 18.34
CA THR A 451 -16.47 -5.76 17.48
C THR A 451 -15.61 -4.79 18.29
N GLN A 452 -14.41 -4.48 17.79
CA GLN A 452 -13.60 -3.39 18.31
C GLN A 452 -13.52 -2.25 17.29
N CYS A 453 -13.50 -1.00 17.78
CA CYS A 453 -13.28 0.16 16.95
C CYS A 453 -11.85 0.69 17.09
N VAL A 454 -11.23 1.01 15.95
CA VAL A 454 -9.92 1.67 15.88
C VAL A 454 -9.99 2.93 15.03
N ILE A 455 -9.16 3.92 15.38
CA ILE A 455 -9.08 5.18 14.62
C ILE A 455 -8.21 4.96 13.38
N GLY A 456 -8.74 5.25 12.20
CA GLY A 456 -8.05 5.21 10.91
C GLY A 456 -7.19 6.45 10.62
N ILE A 457 -6.63 7.07 11.66
CA ILE A 457 -5.76 8.24 11.61
C ILE A 457 -4.54 7.94 12.48
N MET A 458 -3.34 8.17 11.96
CA MET A 458 -2.10 7.91 12.68
C MET A 458 -1.07 9.02 12.57
N THR A 459 -0.15 9.08 13.53
CA THR A 459 1.00 10.00 13.47
C THR A 459 2.06 9.46 12.52
N MET A 460 2.61 10.31 11.66
CA MET A 460 3.76 10.02 10.80
C MET A 460 4.56 11.29 10.53
N ASP A 461 5.84 11.28 10.92
CA ASP A 461 6.74 12.41 10.73
C ASP A 461 7.64 12.20 9.50
N VAL A 462 7.21 12.76 8.37
CA VAL A 462 8.02 12.75 7.14
C VAL A 462 9.19 13.75 7.31
N PRO A 463 10.45 13.31 7.20
CA PRO A 463 11.59 14.20 7.38
C PRO A 463 11.74 15.21 6.24
N LYS A 464 12.36 16.35 6.53
CA LYS A 464 12.80 17.31 5.51
C LYS A 464 13.74 16.63 4.49
N PRO A 465 13.71 17.01 3.21
CA PRO A 465 12.95 18.12 2.63
C PRO A 465 11.52 17.77 2.21
N LYS A 466 11.09 16.50 2.35
CA LYS A 466 9.79 16.02 1.84
C LYS A 466 8.62 16.35 2.77
N GLY A 467 8.88 16.47 4.08
CA GLY A 467 7.88 16.87 5.06
C GLY A 467 8.17 18.21 5.72
N PRO A 468 7.26 18.67 6.61
CA PRO A 468 6.11 17.93 7.14
C PRO A 468 4.97 17.77 6.12
N LEU A 469 4.32 16.61 6.12
CA LEU A 469 3.38 16.20 5.08
C LEU A 469 2.26 15.35 5.67
N PHE A 470 1.01 15.60 5.26
CA PHE A 470 -0.10 14.67 5.49
C PHE A 470 -0.18 13.66 4.35
N VAL A 471 -0.64 12.46 4.64
CA VAL A 471 -0.99 11.46 3.64
C VAL A 471 -2.47 11.14 3.78
N MET A 472 -3.21 11.35 2.71
CA MET A 472 -4.65 11.03 2.62
C MET A 472 -4.78 9.67 1.93
N GLY A 473 -4.92 8.65 2.76
CA GLY A 473 -5.00 7.25 2.33
C GLY A 473 -6.36 6.82 1.80
N VAL A 474 -6.50 5.50 1.66
CA VAL A 474 -7.70 4.79 1.21
C VAL A 474 -8.95 5.23 1.98
N ASN A 475 -8.91 5.40 3.30
CA ASN A 475 -10.10 5.83 4.05
C ASN A 475 -10.60 7.23 3.64
N PHE A 476 -9.73 8.14 3.21
CA PHE A 476 -10.14 9.41 2.60
C PHE A 476 -10.66 9.20 1.16
N ILE A 477 -9.98 8.37 0.37
CA ILE A 477 -10.30 8.13 -1.05
C ILE A 477 -11.60 7.32 -1.22
N ASN A 478 -11.94 6.46 -0.26
CA ASN A 478 -13.22 5.77 -0.18
C ASN A 478 -14.36 6.81 -0.24
N ARG A 479 -14.27 7.86 0.58
CA ARG A 479 -15.26 8.94 0.62
C ARG A 479 -15.20 9.86 -0.61
N TYR A 480 -14.00 10.10 -1.12
CA TYR A 480 -13.73 11.05 -2.20
C TYR A 480 -12.90 10.41 -3.31
N MET A 481 -13.58 9.99 -4.38
CA MET A 481 -12.95 9.48 -5.60
C MET A 481 -11.83 10.44 -6.05
N ALA A 482 -10.64 9.87 -6.21
CA ALA A 482 -9.42 10.61 -6.51
C ALA A 482 -9.04 10.47 -7.98
N ILE A 483 -8.67 11.59 -8.61
CA ILE A 483 -8.32 11.66 -10.02
C ILE A 483 -6.95 12.32 -10.13
N PHE A 484 -6.01 11.69 -10.81
CA PHE A 484 -4.65 12.16 -10.95
C PHE A 484 -4.43 12.54 -12.41
N ASP A 485 -4.34 13.84 -12.70
CA ASP A 485 -4.24 14.37 -14.06
C ASP A 485 -2.82 14.91 -14.32
N ARG A 486 -2.05 14.19 -15.15
CA ARG A 486 -0.68 14.55 -15.55
C ARG A 486 -0.63 15.66 -16.61
N ASP A 487 -1.71 15.89 -17.34
CA ASP A 487 -1.77 16.96 -18.34
C ASP A 487 -1.98 18.32 -17.65
N ALA A 488 -2.85 18.35 -16.64
CA ALA A 488 -3.13 19.54 -15.84
C ALA A 488 -2.18 19.72 -14.65
N MET A 489 -1.38 18.70 -14.32
CA MET A 489 -0.59 18.63 -13.08
C MET A 489 -1.47 18.93 -11.86
N ALA A 490 -2.58 18.20 -11.75
CA ALA A 490 -3.61 18.44 -10.76
C ALA A 490 -4.17 17.14 -10.20
N VAL A 491 -4.66 17.20 -8.96
CA VAL A 491 -5.49 16.14 -8.36
C VAL A 491 -6.95 16.62 -8.36
N GLY A 492 -7.85 15.81 -8.90
CA GLY A 492 -9.28 15.98 -8.82
C GLY A 492 -9.83 15.18 -7.63
N LEU A 493 -10.70 15.80 -6.83
CA LEU A 493 -11.44 15.11 -5.77
C LEU A 493 -12.94 15.34 -5.96
N VAL A 494 -13.75 14.30 -5.81
CA VAL A 494 -15.22 14.38 -5.91
C VAL A 494 -15.86 13.36 -4.98
N PRO A 495 -17.03 13.64 -4.36
CA PRO A 495 -17.67 12.67 -3.49
C PRO A 495 -18.06 11.40 -4.25
N SER A 496 -17.80 10.25 -3.64
CA SER A 496 -18.05 8.94 -4.24
C SER A 496 -19.52 8.52 -4.17
N ALA A 497 -20.02 7.85 -5.22
CA ALA A 497 -21.32 7.18 -5.24
C ALA A 497 -21.16 5.68 -4.95
N HIS A 498 -21.51 5.24 -3.73
CA HIS A 498 -21.39 3.83 -3.31
C HIS A 498 -22.65 2.97 -3.56
N LYS A 499 -23.63 3.46 -4.33
CA LYS A 499 -24.89 2.71 -4.57
C LYS A 499 -24.80 1.73 -5.75
N VAL A 500 -23.59 1.39 -6.18
CA VAL A 500 -23.33 0.50 -7.31
C VAL A 500 -23.19 -0.93 -6.76
N ASP A 501 -24.06 -1.84 -7.21
CA ASP A 501 -24.02 -3.26 -6.80
C ASP A 501 -23.24 -4.09 -7.83
N GLU A 502 -21.99 -4.41 -7.48
CA GLU A 502 -21.01 -5.18 -8.24
C GLU A 502 -20.49 -6.37 -7.38
N ARG A 503 -21.32 -6.88 -6.45
CA ARG A 503 -20.96 -7.97 -5.52
C ARG A 503 -20.46 -9.23 -6.21
N GLU A 504 -21.09 -9.56 -7.33
CA GLU A 504 -20.71 -10.71 -8.15
C GLU A 504 -19.29 -10.55 -8.71
N GLU A 505 -18.87 -9.31 -8.96
CA GLU A 505 -17.52 -9.02 -9.44
C GLU A 505 -16.50 -9.11 -8.31
N GLN A 506 -16.80 -8.59 -7.12
CA GLN A 506 -15.98 -8.80 -5.92
C GLN A 506 -15.72 -10.30 -5.71
N ARG A 507 -16.79 -11.12 -5.74
CA ARG A 507 -16.68 -12.59 -5.57
C ARG A 507 -15.75 -13.23 -6.60
N LYS A 508 -15.85 -12.84 -7.87
CA LYS A 508 -14.97 -13.35 -8.94
C LYS A 508 -13.51 -12.95 -8.71
N LEU A 509 -13.25 -11.72 -8.28
CA LEU A 509 -11.89 -11.26 -7.98
C LEU A 509 -11.30 -12.02 -6.79
N GLU A 510 -12.09 -12.28 -5.75
CA GLU A 510 -11.66 -13.10 -4.61
C GLU A 510 -11.31 -14.53 -5.05
N GLU A 511 -12.12 -15.13 -5.93
CA GLU A 511 -11.86 -16.44 -6.55
C GLU A 511 -10.56 -16.42 -7.37
N GLU A 512 -10.41 -15.43 -8.26
CA GLU A 512 -9.27 -15.30 -9.17
C GLU A 512 -7.96 -15.07 -8.41
N PHE A 513 -7.98 -14.23 -7.38
CA PHE A 513 -6.82 -13.93 -6.57
C PHE A 513 -6.60 -14.96 -5.45
N ASN A 514 -7.40 -16.04 -5.42
CA ASN A 514 -7.35 -17.13 -4.43
C ASN A 514 -7.46 -16.65 -2.97
N ILE A 515 -8.23 -15.59 -2.72
CA ILE A 515 -8.41 -14.99 -1.39
C ILE A 515 -9.57 -15.64 -0.61
N ILE A 516 -10.34 -16.55 -1.24
CA ILE A 516 -11.58 -17.12 -0.66
C ILE A 516 -11.40 -18.06 0.53
N GLU A 517 -10.22 -18.61 0.82
CA GLU A 517 -10.08 -19.42 2.05
C GLU A 517 -9.79 -18.54 3.29
N GLY A 518 -10.82 -17.81 3.73
CA GLY A 518 -10.83 -17.03 4.97
C GLY A 518 -12.19 -16.44 5.40
N MET A 519 -13.18 -16.37 4.50
CA MET A 519 -14.49 -15.71 4.77
C MET A 519 -15.69 -16.67 4.83
N ALA A 520 -15.47 -17.98 4.88
CA ALA A 520 -16.55 -18.98 4.91
C ALA A 520 -16.49 -19.88 6.15
N MET A 521 -16.77 -19.30 7.32
CA MET A 521 -17.83 -19.69 8.29
C MET A 521 -17.51 -19.22 9.70
#